data_AF-A0A2E8J6U9-F1
#
_entry.id   AF-A0A2E8J6U9-F1
#
_cell.length_a   1.000
_cell.length_b   1.000
_cell.length_c   1.000
_cell.angle_alpha   90.00
_cell.angle_beta   90.00
_cell.angle_gamma   90.00
#
_symmetry.space_group_name_H-M   'P 1'
#
loop_
_entity.id
_entity.type
_entity.pdbx_description
1 polymer ?
#
loop_
_entity_poly.entity_id
_entity_poly.type
_entity_poly.pdbx_seq_one_letter_code
_entity_poly.pdbx_strand_id
1 'polypeptide(L)'
;MYPKSVPIRSWPALLLIAPLLLLAGCSDPEAEEAKEQAELDKRGRELSAFLLDRDVQTELQEGLAVHLAFGAEADLDLYVTDPLLETVYFANRKSKSGGEISDDVRCGSGEIGVEEILFIAPMPGKYRIGIDYPSECADEAKKAAYALSILHDGKRQEAHGSVSLQRFDVIALEFEIE
;
A
#
# COMPACT_ATOMS: atom_id res chain seq x y z
N MET A 1 -83.16 15.31 3.15
CA MET A 1 -83.76 14.16 3.87
C MET A 1 -82.66 13.59 4.77
N TYR A 2 -83.02 13.41 6.04
CA TYR A 2 -82.28 13.21 7.29
C TYR A 2 -80.76 12.88 7.34
N PRO A 3 -80.05 13.41 8.35
CA PRO A 3 -78.60 13.34 8.56
C PRO A 3 -78.21 12.14 9.43
N LYS A 4 -76.91 11.83 9.52
CA LYS A 4 -76.37 11.08 10.67
C LYS A 4 -75.10 11.69 11.22
N SER A 5 -75.12 11.72 12.54
CA SER A 5 -74.29 12.40 13.51
C SER A 5 -72.95 11.73 13.79
N VAL A 6 -72.05 12.59 14.27
CA VAL A 6 -70.70 12.39 14.83
C VAL A 6 -70.66 11.34 15.96
N PRO A 7 -69.49 10.76 16.26
CA PRO A 7 -69.00 10.91 17.63
C PRO A 7 -67.54 11.39 17.73
N ILE A 8 -67.38 12.32 18.67
CA ILE A 8 -66.15 12.88 19.20
C ILE A 8 -65.42 11.77 19.95
N ARG A 9 -64.11 11.61 19.74
CA ARG A 9 -63.27 10.76 20.58
C ARG A 9 -62.12 11.57 21.16
N SER A 10 -62.18 11.70 22.47
CA SER A 10 -61.23 12.34 23.38
C SER A 10 -59.99 11.47 23.61
N TRP A 11 -58.80 12.09 23.47
CA TRP A 11 -57.55 12.04 24.28
C TRP A 11 -56.99 10.69 24.81
N PRO A 12 -55.64 10.50 24.84
CA PRO A 12 -54.77 11.33 25.69
C PRO A 12 -53.35 11.68 25.20
N ALA A 13 -52.81 12.63 25.96
CA ALA A 13 -51.44 13.09 26.21
C ALA A 13 -50.24 12.36 25.57
N LEU A 14 -49.33 13.21 25.07
CA LEU A 14 -47.90 12.98 24.90
C LEU A 14 -47.30 12.15 26.04
N LEU A 15 -46.57 11.10 25.66
CA LEU A 15 -45.42 10.59 26.39
C LEU A 15 -44.25 10.63 25.40
N LEU A 16 -43.57 11.78 25.34
CA LEU A 16 -42.24 11.85 24.75
C LEU A 16 -41.30 11.13 25.71
N ILE A 17 -41.13 9.83 25.48
CA ILE A 17 -40.01 9.08 26.03
C ILE A 17 -38.81 9.50 25.19
N ALA A 18 -38.06 10.50 25.67
CA ALA A 18 -36.73 10.75 25.16
C ALA A 18 -35.87 9.52 25.51
N PRO A 19 -35.32 8.78 24.53
CA PRO A 19 -34.35 7.76 24.85
C PRO A 19 -33.13 8.47 25.42
N LEU A 20 -32.85 8.19 26.69
CA LEU A 20 -31.59 8.52 27.34
C LEU A 20 -30.52 7.72 26.60
N LEU A 21 -29.89 8.33 25.59
CA LEU A 21 -28.72 7.81 24.91
C LEU A 21 -27.61 7.67 25.96
N LEU A 22 -27.44 6.45 26.45
CA LEU A 22 -26.24 6.03 27.16
C LEU A 22 -25.08 6.21 26.17
N LEU A 23 -24.27 7.25 26.38
CA LEU A 23 -22.97 7.44 25.74
C LEU A 23 -22.01 6.36 26.28
N ALA A 24 -22.19 5.13 25.84
CA ALA A 24 -21.05 4.23 25.70
C ALA A 24 -20.15 4.88 24.63
N GLY A 25 -18.86 5.01 24.91
CA GLY A 25 -17.90 5.45 23.90
C GLY A 25 -17.88 4.46 22.74
N CYS A 26 -18.72 4.68 21.75
CA CYS A 26 -18.69 3.96 20.49
C CYS A 26 -17.56 4.57 19.67
N SER A 27 -16.43 3.86 19.57
CA SER A 27 -15.45 4.15 18.52
C SER A 27 -16.17 3.98 17.19
N ASP A 28 -16.14 5.01 16.35
CA ASP A 28 -16.64 4.94 14.99
C ASP A 28 -15.60 4.17 14.14
N PRO A 29 -15.89 2.92 13.73
CA PRO A 29 -14.91 2.10 13.04
C PRO A 29 -14.46 2.72 11.71
N GLU A 30 -15.33 3.49 11.04
CA GLU A 30 -14.98 4.18 9.80
C GLU A 30 -13.98 5.32 10.06
N ALA A 31 -14.12 6.01 11.19
CA ALA A 31 -13.20 7.07 11.59
C ALA A 31 -11.83 6.53 12.01
N GLU A 32 -11.79 5.40 12.71
CA GLU A 32 -10.52 4.74 13.08
C GLU A 32 -9.79 4.20 11.84
N GLU A 33 -10.49 3.56 10.89
CA GLU A 33 -9.91 3.09 9.64
C GLU A 33 -9.38 4.25 8.78
N ALA A 34 -10.12 5.36 8.69
CA ALA A 34 -9.66 6.56 7.98
C ALA A 34 -8.40 7.17 8.60
N LYS A 35 -8.31 7.15 9.94
CA LYS A 35 -7.12 7.63 10.67
C LYS A 35 -5.92 6.72 10.45
N GLU A 36 -6.12 5.40 10.50
CA GLU A 36 -5.07 4.41 10.17
C GLU A 36 -4.56 4.63 8.74
N GLN A 37 -5.47 4.77 7.76
CA GLN A 37 -5.10 5.04 6.38
C GLN A 37 -4.32 6.36 6.23
N ALA A 38 -4.72 7.41 6.95
CA ALA A 38 -4.01 8.69 6.89
C ALA A 38 -2.57 8.61 7.43
N GLU A 39 -2.33 7.80 8.48
CA GLU A 39 -0.98 7.54 8.99
C GLU A 39 -0.16 6.68 8.02
N LEU A 40 -0.76 5.65 7.41
CA LEU A 40 -0.11 4.85 6.37
C LEU A 40 0.28 5.72 5.15
N ASP A 41 -0.62 6.59 4.69
CA ASP A 41 -0.34 7.51 3.58
C ASP A 41 0.79 8.50 3.93
N LYS A 42 0.82 8.97 5.18
CA LYS A 42 1.91 9.82 5.67
C LYS A 42 3.23 9.06 5.67
N ARG A 43 3.24 7.82 6.17
CA ARG A 43 4.42 6.96 6.18
C ARG A 43 4.91 6.65 4.75
N GLY A 44 3.99 6.36 3.82
CA GLY A 44 4.31 6.16 2.41
C GLY A 44 5.01 7.37 1.78
N ARG A 45 4.56 8.59 2.09
CA ARG A 45 5.25 9.82 1.63
C ARG A 45 6.64 9.99 2.23
N GLU A 46 6.84 9.64 3.50
CA GLU A 46 8.16 9.66 4.14
C GLU A 46 9.11 8.66 3.48
N LEU A 47 8.63 7.45 3.17
CA LEU A 47 9.39 6.44 2.43
C LEU A 47 9.72 6.88 1.00
N SER A 48 8.78 7.54 0.29
CA SER A 48 9.06 8.14 -1.02
C SER A 48 10.16 9.21 -0.93
N ALA A 49 10.11 10.08 0.09
CA ALA A 49 11.14 11.09 0.30
C ALA A 49 12.51 10.47 0.62
N PHE A 50 12.54 9.35 1.34
CA PHE A 50 13.76 8.58 1.58
C PHE A 50 14.33 7.99 0.28
N LEU A 51 13.48 7.38 -0.57
CA LEU A 51 13.92 6.85 -1.87
C LEU A 51 14.44 7.97 -2.79
N LEU A 52 13.83 9.15 -2.76
CA LEU A 52 14.32 10.32 -3.50
C LEU A 52 15.76 10.66 -3.13
N ASP A 53 16.06 10.77 -1.84
CA ASP A 53 17.42 11.10 -1.37
C ASP A 53 18.43 10.00 -1.72
N ARG A 54 18.05 8.73 -1.48
CA ARG A 54 18.87 7.55 -1.80
C ARG A 54 19.23 7.51 -3.28
N ASP A 55 18.22 7.62 -4.14
CA ASP A 55 18.39 7.42 -5.57
C ASP A 55 19.03 8.61 -6.28
N VAL A 56 19.02 9.80 -5.67
CA VAL A 56 19.86 10.92 -6.14
C VAL A 56 21.34 10.57 -6.01
N GLN A 57 21.72 9.75 -5.02
CA GLN A 57 23.10 9.24 -4.90
C GLN A 57 23.38 8.09 -5.87
N THR A 58 22.35 7.46 -6.41
CA THR A 58 22.47 6.37 -7.38
C THR A 58 22.57 6.97 -8.79
N GLU A 59 23.80 7.12 -9.32
CA GLU A 59 24.04 7.57 -10.70
C GLU A 59 23.71 6.48 -11.74
N LEU A 60 22.46 5.98 -11.76
CA LEU A 60 22.01 5.08 -12.82
C LEU A 60 21.77 5.91 -14.09
N GLN A 61 22.83 6.12 -14.88
CA GLN A 61 22.75 6.84 -16.16
C GLN A 61 22.09 6.00 -17.25
N GLU A 62 22.20 4.68 -17.19
CA GLU A 62 21.68 3.71 -18.15
C GLU A 62 21.08 2.51 -17.42
N GLY A 63 19.99 1.96 -17.96
CA GLY A 63 19.33 0.77 -17.42
C GLY A 63 18.07 1.11 -16.62
N LEU A 64 17.49 0.08 -15.98
CA LEU A 64 16.28 0.18 -15.16
C LEU A 64 16.60 -0.28 -13.73
N ALA A 65 16.33 0.56 -12.74
CA ALA A 65 16.29 0.17 -11.33
C ALA A 65 14.88 0.34 -10.77
N VAL A 66 14.42 -0.66 -10.01
CA VAL A 66 13.16 -0.62 -9.27
C VAL A 66 13.48 -0.78 -7.80
N HIS A 67 13.04 0.18 -6.98
CA HIS A 67 13.23 0.16 -5.53
C HIS A 67 11.88 0.06 -4.83
N LEU A 68 11.83 -0.80 -3.81
CA LEU A 68 10.76 -0.87 -2.81
C LEU A 68 11.35 -0.43 -1.48
N ALA A 69 10.71 0.55 -0.81
CA ALA A 69 11.03 0.91 0.57
C ALA A 69 9.85 0.64 1.50
N PHE A 70 10.16 0.15 2.70
CA PHE A 70 9.19 -0.17 3.75
C PHE A 70 9.80 0.04 5.14
N GLY A 71 8.94 0.17 6.16
CA GLY A 71 9.39 0.35 7.55
C GLY A 71 9.70 -0.97 8.26
N ALA A 72 10.39 -0.87 9.41
CA ALA A 72 10.82 -2.02 10.22
C ALA A 72 9.68 -2.87 10.80
N GLU A 73 8.43 -2.41 10.73
CA GLU A 73 7.24 -3.12 11.17
C GLU A 73 6.89 -4.34 10.29
N ALA A 74 7.42 -4.40 9.07
CA ALA A 74 7.04 -5.38 8.05
C ALA A 74 8.24 -5.97 7.32
N ASP A 75 8.07 -7.20 6.85
CA ASP A 75 8.94 -7.86 5.87
C ASP A 75 8.19 -7.81 4.53
N LEU A 76 8.52 -6.84 3.65
CA LEU A 76 7.88 -6.70 2.35
C LEU A 76 8.81 -7.18 1.24
N ASP A 77 8.27 -7.99 0.34
CA ASP A 77 9.00 -8.53 -0.80
C ASP A 77 8.68 -7.79 -2.10
N LEU A 78 9.71 -7.48 -2.88
CA LEU A 78 9.61 -6.91 -4.22
C LEU A 78 9.52 -7.99 -5.29
N TYR A 79 8.49 -7.89 -6.14
CA TYR A 79 8.32 -8.70 -7.33
C TYR A 79 8.34 -7.79 -8.57
N VAL A 80 9.21 -8.07 -9.54
CA VAL A 80 9.19 -7.38 -10.85
C VAL A 80 9.03 -8.39 -11.96
N THR A 81 7.90 -8.32 -12.67
CA THR A 81 7.61 -9.14 -13.85
C THR A 81 8.01 -8.39 -15.11
N ASP A 82 8.87 -9.00 -15.91
CA ASP A 82 9.44 -8.43 -17.12
C ASP A 82 8.56 -8.67 -18.38
N PRO A 83 8.92 -8.11 -19.56
CA PRO A 83 8.18 -8.32 -20.80
C PRO A 83 8.13 -9.76 -21.30
N LEU A 84 9.03 -10.64 -20.82
CA LEU A 84 9.02 -12.09 -21.11
C LEU A 84 8.13 -12.88 -20.13
N LEU A 85 7.44 -12.17 -19.22
CA LEU A 85 6.59 -12.73 -18.17
C LEU A 85 7.36 -13.57 -17.14
N GLU A 86 8.66 -13.31 -16.98
CA GLU A 86 9.45 -13.85 -15.87
C GLU A 86 9.45 -12.85 -14.71
N THR A 87 9.26 -13.35 -13.49
CA THR A 87 9.20 -12.51 -12.28
C THR A 87 10.48 -12.67 -11.48
N VAL A 88 11.20 -11.57 -11.27
CA VAL A 88 12.34 -11.50 -10.35
C VAL A 88 11.85 -11.16 -8.95
N TYR A 89 12.30 -11.92 -7.96
CA TYR A 89 12.02 -11.75 -6.51
C TYR A 89 13.05 -12.55 -5.70
N PHE A 90 13.00 -12.50 -4.36
CA PHE A 90 14.03 -13.10 -3.48
C PHE A 90 14.36 -14.57 -3.78
N ALA A 91 13.37 -15.40 -4.20
CA ALA A 91 13.58 -16.82 -4.53
C ALA A 91 13.82 -17.09 -6.03
N ASN A 92 13.49 -16.15 -6.92
CA ASN A 92 13.87 -16.19 -8.33
C ASN A 92 14.73 -14.97 -8.67
N ARG A 93 16.00 -15.03 -8.26
CA ARG A 93 16.86 -13.85 -8.19
C ARG A 93 17.31 -13.29 -9.55
N LYS A 94 17.13 -14.02 -10.65
CA LYS A 94 17.52 -13.57 -12.00
C LYS A 94 16.47 -13.96 -13.04
N SER A 95 16.27 -13.11 -14.06
CA SER A 95 15.45 -13.42 -15.25
C SER A 95 16.29 -13.51 -16.52
N LYS A 96 15.74 -14.09 -17.61
CA LYS A 96 16.41 -14.14 -18.91
C LYS A 96 16.55 -12.76 -19.57
N SER A 97 15.66 -11.82 -19.23
CA SER A 97 15.75 -10.43 -19.69
C SER A 97 16.84 -9.63 -18.93
N GLY A 98 17.51 -10.25 -17.96
CA GLY A 98 18.66 -9.66 -17.27
C GLY A 98 18.33 -8.92 -15.98
N GLY A 99 17.13 -9.10 -15.43
CA GLY A 99 16.79 -8.57 -14.11
C GLY A 99 17.51 -9.34 -13.01
N GLU A 100 18.02 -8.65 -11.99
CA GLU A 100 18.67 -9.22 -10.81
C GLU A 100 18.24 -8.47 -9.55
N ILE A 101 17.84 -9.21 -8.51
CA ILE A 101 17.48 -8.66 -7.19
C ILE A 101 18.69 -8.56 -6.27
N SER A 102 18.69 -7.54 -5.40
CA SER A 102 19.57 -7.43 -4.24
C SER A 102 19.41 -8.59 -3.26
N ASP A 103 20.17 -8.58 -2.16
CA ASP A 103 19.92 -9.50 -1.07
C ASP A 103 18.58 -9.18 -0.39
N ASP A 104 17.91 -10.25 0.04
CA ASP A 104 16.62 -10.25 0.75
C ASP A 104 16.72 -9.44 2.06
N VAL A 105 15.79 -8.49 2.22
CA VAL A 105 15.74 -7.58 3.37
C VAL A 105 14.74 -8.06 4.41
N ARG A 106 15.24 -8.84 5.38
CA ARG A 106 14.43 -9.42 6.46
C ARG A 106 14.21 -8.47 7.63
N CYS A 107 13.27 -8.83 8.51
CA CYS A 107 13.07 -8.20 9.81
C CYS A 107 14.39 -7.98 10.59
N GLY A 108 14.53 -6.79 11.19
CA GLY A 108 15.69 -6.43 12.02
C GLY A 108 16.92 -5.93 11.25
N SER A 109 16.81 -5.71 9.95
CA SER A 109 17.87 -5.18 9.08
C SER A 109 18.10 -3.66 9.22
N GLY A 110 17.15 -2.92 9.78
CA GLY A 110 17.24 -1.47 9.98
C GLY A 110 15.87 -0.83 10.24
N GLU A 111 15.81 0.50 10.31
CA GLU A 111 14.54 1.24 10.46
C GLU A 111 13.73 1.32 9.15
N ILE A 112 14.43 1.29 8.01
CA ILE A 112 13.84 1.28 6.66
C ILE A 112 14.52 0.16 5.88
N GLY A 113 13.72 -0.78 5.38
CA GLY A 113 14.14 -1.80 4.44
C GLY A 113 14.08 -1.28 3.00
N VAL A 114 15.03 -1.70 2.15
CA VAL A 114 15.01 -1.40 0.72
C VAL A 114 15.40 -2.61 -0.11
N GLU A 115 14.47 -3.12 -0.91
CA GLU A 115 14.78 -4.10 -1.95
C GLU A 115 14.97 -3.42 -3.30
N GLU A 116 15.91 -3.94 -4.10
CA GLU A 116 16.26 -3.41 -5.41
C GLU A 116 16.27 -4.51 -6.46
N ILE A 117 15.64 -4.24 -7.60
CA ILE A 117 15.82 -5.05 -8.82
C ILE A 117 16.41 -4.16 -9.92
N LEU A 118 17.53 -4.61 -10.49
CA LEU A 118 18.26 -3.93 -11.55
C LEU A 118 18.19 -4.71 -12.86
N PHE A 119 17.96 -4.01 -13.97
CA PHE A 119 18.17 -4.48 -15.33
C PHE A 119 19.21 -3.57 -16.00
N ILE A 120 20.39 -4.11 -16.32
CA ILE A 120 21.47 -3.32 -16.96
C ILE A 120 21.06 -2.88 -18.38
N ALA A 121 20.35 -3.76 -19.10
CA ALA A 121 19.85 -3.50 -20.45
C ALA A 121 18.37 -3.92 -20.51
N PRO A 122 17.44 -3.11 -19.97
CA PRO A 122 16.02 -3.47 -19.93
C PRO A 122 15.49 -3.65 -21.35
N MET A 123 14.69 -4.69 -21.53
CA MET A 123 13.98 -4.90 -22.79
C MET A 123 12.81 -3.92 -22.92
N PRO A 124 12.51 -3.41 -24.13
CA PRO A 124 11.26 -2.71 -24.36
C PRO A 124 10.05 -3.60 -24.07
N GLY A 125 8.97 -2.97 -23.61
CA GLY A 125 7.72 -3.62 -23.26
C GLY A 125 7.27 -3.35 -21.84
N LYS A 126 6.27 -4.14 -21.41
CA LYS A 126 5.57 -3.93 -20.15
C LYS A 126 6.26 -4.58 -18.96
N TYR A 127 6.39 -3.83 -17.89
CA TYR A 127 6.86 -4.27 -16.60
C TYR A 127 5.75 -4.12 -15.56
N ARG A 128 5.68 -5.06 -14.62
CA ARG A 128 4.73 -5.02 -13.49
C ARG A 128 5.47 -5.17 -12.19
N ILE A 129 5.14 -4.32 -11.23
CA ILE A 129 5.65 -4.36 -9.87
C ILE A 129 4.56 -4.95 -8.98
N GLY A 130 4.89 -6.01 -8.25
CA GLY A 130 4.08 -6.57 -7.18
C GLY A 130 4.77 -6.42 -5.83
N ILE A 131 3.96 -6.37 -4.77
CA ILE A 131 4.44 -6.26 -3.39
C ILE A 131 3.73 -7.31 -2.56
N ASP A 132 4.48 -8.20 -1.91
CA ASP A 132 3.94 -9.18 -0.98
C ASP A 132 4.25 -8.78 0.46
N TYR A 133 3.31 -9.07 1.36
CA TYR A 133 3.50 -8.91 2.80
C TYR A 133 3.31 -10.27 3.49
N PRO A 134 4.30 -11.17 3.43
CA PRO A 134 4.16 -12.54 3.94
C PRO A 134 4.06 -12.62 5.46
N SER A 135 4.82 -11.80 6.18
CA SER A 135 4.93 -11.86 7.64
C SER A 135 5.24 -10.52 8.27
N GLU A 136 4.60 -10.25 9.40
CA GLU A 136 4.89 -9.09 10.26
C GLU A 136 6.24 -9.23 10.97
N CYS A 137 6.84 -8.08 11.30
CA CYS A 137 7.95 -8.01 12.24
C CYS A 137 7.40 -7.74 13.67
N ALA A 138 8.24 -7.22 14.57
CA ALA A 138 7.96 -7.18 16.02
C ALA A 138 6.68 -6.42 16.46
N ASP A 139 6.05 -5.65 15.57
CA ASP A 139 4.96 -4.72 15.88
C ASP A 139 3.54 -5.22 15.51
N GLU A 140 3.36 -6.51 15.15
CA GLU A 140 2.05 -7.12 14.78
C GLU A 140 1.25 -6.28 13.75
N ALA A 141 1.94 -5.60 12.84
CA ALA A 141 1.34 -4.63 11.94
C ALA A 141 0.52 -5.33 10.85
N LYS A 142 -0.81 -5.18 10.89
CA LYS A 142 -1.72 -5.80 9.90
C LYS A 142 -1.70 -5.13 8.53
N LYS A 143 -1.17 -3.91 8.45
CA LYS A 143 -0.93 -3.16 7.22
C LYS A 143 0.44 -2.50 7.32
N ALA A 144 1.12 -2.39 6.20
CA ALA A 144 2.41 -1.73 6.10
C ALA A 144 2.38 -0.73 4.95
N ALA A 145 2.94 0.45 5.17
CA ALA A 145 3.13 1.43 4.12
C ALA A 145 4.36 1.08 3.28
N TYR A 146 4.32 1.40 2.00
CA TYR A 146 5.43 1.21 1.08
C TYR A 146 5.62 2.44 0.18
N ALA A 147 6.82 2.57 -0.38
CA ALA A 147 7.10 3.44 -1.51
C ALA A 147 7.83 2.67 -2.62
N LEU A 148 7.56 3.08 -3.85
CA LEU A 148 8.20 2.58 -5.07
C LEU A 148 8.91 3.73 -5.78
N SER A 149 10.10 3.44 -6.29
CA SER A 149 10.84 4.30 -7.22
C SER A 149 11.28 3.49 -8.43
N ILE A 150 11.04 4.01 -9.62
CA ILE A 150 11.48 3.45 -10.89
C ILE A 150 12.42 4.46 -11.54
N LEU A 151 13.66 4.05 -11.76
CA LEU A 151 14.67 4.82 -12.47
C LEU A 151 14.93 4.19 -13.81
N HIS A 152 14.73 4.94 -14.89
CA HIS A 152 15.03 4.49 -16.23
C HIS A 152 15.56 5.67 -17.07
N ASP A 153 16.78 5.54 -17.59
CA ASP A 153 17.45 6.57 -18.43
C ASP A 153 17.39 7.98 -17.83
N GLY A 154 17.69 8.09 -16.53
CA GLY A 154 17.65 9.34 -15.77
C GLY A 154 16.24 9.91 -15.51
N LYS A 155 15.18 9.24 -15.97
CA LYS A 155 13.79 9.56 -15.61
C LYS A 155 13.38 8.77 -14.39
N ARG A 156 12.55 9.40 -13.57
CA ARG A 156 12.01 8.81 -12.35
C ARG A 156 10.48 8.76 -12.40
N GLN A 157 9.93 7.65 -11.98
CA GLN A 157 8.52 7.49 -11.64
C GLN A 157 8.41 6.97 -10.20
N GLU A 158 7.42 7.46 -9.46
CA GLU A 158 7.26 7.15 -8.04
C GLU A 158 5.81 6.77 -7.73
N ALA A 159 5.65 5.92 -6.73
CA ALA A 159 4.35 5.63 -6.13
C ALA A 159 4.53 5.33 -4.63
N HIS A 160 3.44 5.40 -3.86
CA HIS A 160 3.38 4.86 -2.51
C HIS A 160 1.99 4.34 -2.24
N GLY A 161 1.87 3.48 -1.23
CA GLY A 161 0.61 2.90 -0.82
C GLY A 161 0.76 2.10 0.46
N SER A 162 -0.15 1.16 0.67
CA SER A 162 -0.10 0.23 1.79
C SER A 162 -0.60 -1.15 1.37
N VAL A 163 0.03 -2.20 1.91
CA VAL A 163 -0.35 -3.59 1.69
C VAL A 163 -0.76 -4.22 3.03
N SER A 164 -1.72 -5.14 3.01
CA SER A 164 -2.16 -5.85 4.23
C SER A 164 -1.38 -7.15 4.42
N LEU A 165 -1.21 -7.57 5.67
CA LEU A 165 -0.54 -8.82 6.01
C LEU A 165 -1.19 -10.01 5.30
N GLN A 166 -0.37 -10.93 4.81
CA GLN A 166 -0.75 -12.10 4.00
C GLN A 166 -1.48 -11.73 2.70
N ARG A 167 -1.20 -10.57 2.14
CA ARG A 167 -1.70 -10.15 0.83
C ARG A 167 -0.54 -9.88 -0.11
N PHE A 168 -0.72 -10.39 -1.32
CA PHE A 168 0.10 -10.04 -2.46
C PHE A 168 -0.67 -9.09 -3.37
N ASP A 169 -0.21 -7.85 -3.45
CA ASP A 169 -0.70 -6.87 -4.41
C ASP A 169 0.02 -7.08 -5.74
N VAL A 170 -0.60 -7.91 -6.59
CA VAL A 170 -0.01 -8.41 -7.85
C VAL A 170 0.43 -7.30 -8.80
N ILE A 171 -0.27 -6.17 -8.80
CA ILE A 171 0.04 -5.00 -9.63
C ILE A 171 -0.07 -3.75 -8.75
N ALA A 172 0.98 -3.49 -7.97
CA ALA A 172 1.14 -2.23 -7.26
C ALA A 172 1.43 -1.08 -8.24
N LEU A 173 2.14 -1.37 -9.34
CA LEU A 173 2.42 -0.42 -10.42
C LEU A 173 2.68 -1.16 -11.75
N GLU A 174 2.24 -0.61 -12.87
CA GLU A 174 2.57 -1.08 -14.23
C GLU A 174 3.16 0.10 -15.02
N PHE A 175 4.22 -0.15 -15.78
CA PHE A 175 4.84 0.82 -16.68
C PHE A 175 5.37 0.13 -17.95
N GLU A 176 5.73 0.93 -18.94
CA GLU A 176 6.21 0.45 -20.24
C GLU A 176 7.48 1.21 -20.62
N ILE A 177 8.47 0.45 -21.14
CA ILE A 177 9.70 0.98 -21.73
C ILE A 177 9.55 0.89 -23.25
N GLU A 178 9.84 1.99 -23.95
CA GLU A 178 9.78 2.09 -25.42
C GLU A 178 11.09 1.69 -26.10
#